data_AF-A0A527ZF50-F1
#
_entry.id   AF-A0A527ZF50-F1
#
_cell.length_a   1.000
_cell.length_b   1.000
_cell.length_c   1.000
_cell.angle_alpha   90.00
_cell.angle_beta   90.00
_cell.angle_gamma   90.00
#
_symmetry.space_group_name_H-M   'P 1'
#
loop_
_entity.id
_entity.type
_entity.pdbx_description
1 polymer ?
#
loop_
_entity_poly.entity_id
_entity_poly.type
_entity_poly.pdbx_seq_one_letter_code
_entity_poly.pdbx_strand_id
1 'polypeptide(L)'
;MENEPLIDEPLKHELSVLYRAEGRHYHSLAHIEAMLALADDYRASLHDPEAVEAAIWFHDAIYDSRAKDNEARSAALAEKKLAGRTDAQRLGRVTAMISATAT
;
A
#
# COMPACT_ATOMS: atom_id res chain seq x y z
N MET A 1 -20.85 -13.37 -2.99
CA MET A 1 -20.53 -12.13 -2.27
C MET A 1 -19.30 -11.60 -2.97
N GLU A 2 -19.48 -10.60 -3.82
CA GLU A 2 -18.36 -9.95 -4.50
C GLU A 2 -17.44 -9.41 -3.40
N ASN A 3 -16.19 -9.88 -3.37
CA ASN A 3 -15.19 -9.38 -2.44
C ASN A 3 -15.01 -7.91 -2.75
N GLU A 4 -15.50 -7.05 -1.86
CA GLU A 4 -15.24 -5.63 -1.96
C GLU A 4 -13.72 -5.43 -1.85
N PRO A 5 -13.10 -4.71 -2.80
CA PRO A 5 -11.65 -4.56 -2.82
C PRO A 5 -11.17 -3.88 -1.54
N LEU A 6 -10.04 -4.34 -0.98
CA LEU A 6 -9.43 -3.73 0.21
C LEU A 6 -9.12 -2.24 0.02
N ILE A 7 -8.76 -1.88 -1.21
CA ILE A 7 -8.50 -0.52 -1.64
C ILE A 7 -9.61 -0.10 -2.62
N ASP A 8 -10.62 0.59 -2.09
CA ASP A 8 -11.70 1.18 -2.87
C ASP A 8 -11.24 2.46 -3.59
N GLU A 9 -12.03 2.92 -4.57
CA GLU A 9 -11.71 4.12 -5.35
C GLU A 9 -11.48 5.39 -4.48
N PRO A 10 -12.27 5.66 -3.43
CA PRO A 10 -12.00 6.75 -2.50
C PRO A 10 -10.63 6.65 -1.82
N LEU A 11 -10.24 5.45 -1.36
CA LEU A 11 -8.95 5.24 -0.73
C LEU A 11 -7.79 5.36 -1.73
N LYS A 12 -7.96 4.85 -2.97
CA LYS A 12 -6.98 5.07 -4.06
C LYS A 12 -6.76 6.56 -4.30
N HIS A 13 -7.83 7.35 -4.36
CA HIS A 13 -7.73 8.79 -4.55
C HIS A 13 -7.01 9.48 -3.38
N GLU A 14 -7.35 9.14 -2.12
CA GLU A 14 -6.68 9.69 -0.93
C GLU A 14 -5.17 9.41 -0.95
N LEU A 15 -4.78 8.16 -1.25
CA LEU A 15 -3.38 7.76 -1.32
C LEU A 15 -2.65 8.42 -2.50
N SER A 16 -3.31 8.53 -3.66
CA SER A 16 -2.76 9.21 -4.84
C SER A 16 -2.40 10.66 -4.55
N VAL A 17 -3.16 11.36 -3.69
CA VAL A 17 -2.82 12.72 -3.25
C VAL A 17 -1.54 12.74 -2.41
N LEU A 18 -1.31 11.75 -1.55
CA LEU A 18 -0.06 11.64 -0.76
C LEU A 18 1.17 11.46 -1.67
N TYR A 19 1.04 10.67 -2.73
CA TYR A 19 2.10 10.45 -3.72
C TYR A 19 2.32 11.62 -4.69
N ARG A 20 1.43 12.61 -4.70
CA ARG A 20 1.56 13.85 -5.48
C ARG A 20 2.14 15.02 -4.67
N ALA A 21 2.47 14.81 -3.39
CA ALA A 21 3.07 15.84 -2.55
C ALA A 21 4.45 16.30 -3.07
N GLU A 22 4.73 17.61 -2.95
CA GLU A 22 6.00 18.20 -3.38
C GLU A 22 7.20 17.55 -2.68
N GLY A 23 8.25 17.24 -3.44
CA GLY A 23 9.49 16.62 -2.94
C GLY A 23 9.63 15.12 -3.22
N ARG A 24 8.60 14.45 -3.76
CA ARG A 24 8.66 13.04 -4.18
C ARG A 24 9.09 12.91 -5.65
N HIS A 25 10.41 12.91 -5.91
CA HIS A 25 10.94 12.72 -7.27
C HIS A 25 10.99 11.26 -7.73
N TYR A 26 11.31 10.33 -6.81
CA TYR A 26 11.43 8.88 -7.13
C TYR A 26 10.17 8.10 -6.70
N HIS A 27 9.66 8.34 -5.50
CA HIS A 27 8.43 7.72 -4.98
C HIS A 27 7.17 8.51 -5.37
N SER A 28 6.99 8.70 -6.67
CA SER A 28 5.82 9.37 -7.25
C SER A 28 4.72 8.37 -7.60
N LEU A 29 3.53 8.88 -7.94
CA LEU A 29 2.39 8.05 -8.34
C LEU A 29 2.74 7.09 -9.52
N ALA A 30 3.61 7.52 -10.44
CA ALA A 30 4.03 6.68 -11.56
C ALA A 30 4.77 5.40 -11.11
N HIS A 31 5.50 5.44 -10.00
CA HIS A 31 6.13 4.26 -9.42
C HIS A 31 5.09 3.26 -8.90
N ILE A 32 4.08 3.76 -8.20
CA ILE A 32 2.97 2.94 -7.68
C ILE A 32 2.19 2.30 -8.82
N GLU A 33 1.85 3.08 -9.86
CA GLU A 33 1.16 2.56 -11.05
C GLU A 33 1.96 1.45 -11.74
N ALA A 34 3.28 1.61 -11.87
CA ALA A 34 4.14 0.57 -12.45
C ALA A 34 4.17 -0.71 -11.61
N MET A 35 4.24 -0.61 -10.28
CA MET A 35 4.17 -1.77 -9.38
C MET A 35 2.81 -2.48 -9.45
N LEU A 36 1.72 -1.72 -9.53
CA LEU A 36 0.36 -2.26 -9.65
C LEU A 36 0.16 -2.98 -10.98
N ALA A 37 0.66 -2.42 -12.09
CA ALA A 37 0.61 -3.08 -13.39
C ALA A 37 1.34 -4.43 -13.36
N LEU A 38 2.53 -4.48 -12.74
CA LEU A 38 3.27 -5.72 -12.58
C LEU A 38 2.53 -6.72 -11.67
N ALA A 39 1.94 -6.25 -10.58
CA ALA A 39 1.15 -7.11 -9.70
C ALA A 39 -0.07 -7.71 -10.41
N ASP A 40 -0.67 -6.97 -11.35
CA ASP A 40 -1.79 -7.46 -12.16
C ASP A 40 -1.34 -8.51 -13.19
N ASP A 41 -0.18 -8.31 -13.85
CA ASP A 41 0.41 -9.30 -14.75
C ASP A 41 0.67 -10.65 -14.06
N TYR A 42 1.06 -10.61 -12.78
CA TYR A 42 1.31 -11.80 -11.96
C TYR A 42 0.13 -12.19 -11.05
N ARG A 43 -1.04 -11.57 -11.21
CA ARG A 43 -2.20 -11.74 -10.31
C ARG A 43 -2.56 -13.20 -10.06
N ALA A 44 -2.54 -14.02 -11.11
CA ALA A 44 -2.85 -15.45 -11.03
C ALA A 44 -1.82 -16.28 -10.24
N SER A 45 -0.61 -15.77 -10.06
CA SER A 45 0.46 -16.41 -9.28
C SER A 45 0.52 -15.91 -7.82
N LEU A 46 -0.17 -14.81 -7.51
CA LEU A 46 -0.23 -14.27 -6.15
C LEU A 46 -1.26 -15.03 -5.33
N HIS A 47 -0.86 -15.45 -4.13
CA HIS A 47 -1.76 -16.13 -3.20
C HIS A 47 -2.87 -15.20 -2.67
N ASP A 48 -2.56 -13.91 -2.51
CA ASP A 48 -3.51 -12.89 -2.06
C ASP A 48 -3.25 -11.57 -2.80
N PRO A 49 -3.78 -11.41 -4.03
CA PRO A 49 -3.52 -10.23 -4.85
C PRO A 49 -4.01 -8.93 -4.20
N GLU A 50 -5.11 -8.98 -3.44
CA GLU A 50 -5.66 -7.81 -2.75
C GLU A 50 -4.73 -7.32 -1.64
N ALA A 51 -4.15 -8.25 -0.87
CA ALA A 51 -3.17 -7.89 0.15
C ALA A 51 -1.89 -7.28 -0.47
N VAL A 52 -1.47 -7.77 -1.63
CA VAL A 52 -0.32 -7.23 -2.36
C VAL A 52 -0.62 -5.83 -2.90
N GLU A 53 -1.78 -5.62 -3.52
CA GLU A 53 -2.23 -4.29 -3.96
C GLU A 53 -2.27 -3.30 -2.78
N ALA A 54 -2.82 -3.71 -1.64
CA ALA A 54 -2.83 -2.88 -0.43
C ALA A 54 -1.41 -2.55 0.05
N ALA A 55 -0.50 -3.52 0.09
CA ALA A 55 0.88 -3.27 0.49
C ALA A 55 1.58 -2.30 -0.48
N ILE A 56 1.38 -2.45 -1.80
CA ILE A 56 1.93 -1.53 -2.80
C ILE A 56 1.43 -0.11 -2.56
N TRP A 57 0.13 0.07 -2.33
CA TRP A 57 -0.45 1.38 -2.08
C TRP A 57 0.06 2.04 -0.79
N PHE A 58 0.33 1.25 0.26
CA PHE A 58 0.71 1.79 1.56
C PHE A 58 2.21 1.85 1.82
N HIS A 59 3.07 1.08 1.12
CA HIS A 59 4.47 0.89 1.53
C HIS A 59 5.25 2.19 1.75
N ASP A 60 5.00 3.20 0.92
CA ASP A 60 5.63 4.52 1.02
C ASP A 60 4.58 5.66 1.10
N ALA A 61 3.40 5.39 1.65
CA ALA A 61 2.34 6.38 1.78
C ALA A 61 2.76 7.56 2.68
N ILE A 62 3.52 7.27 3.74
CA ILE A 62 4.18 8.28 4.58
C ILE A 62 5.65 8.37 4.18
N TYR A 63 6.07 9.54 3.70
CA TYR A 63 7.45 9.80 3.32
C TYR A 63 7.95 11.08 3.96
N ASP A 64 8.99 10.94 4.78
CA ASP A 64 9.80 12.04 5.29
C ASP A 64 11.28 11.65 5.14
N SER A 65 11.99 12.37 4.27
CA SER A 65 13.43 12.15 4.00
C SER A 65 14.34 12.20 5.24
N ARG A 66 13.88 12.79 6.35
CA ARG A 66 14.63 12.90 7.60
C ARG A 66 14.25 11.83 8.63
N ALA A 67 13.16 11.12 8.39
CA ALA A 67 12.65 10.09 9.28
C ALA A 67 13.14 8.70 8.84
N LYS A 68 13.35 7.82 9.80
CA LYS A 68 13.76 6.41 9.59
C LYS A 68 12.63 5.42 9.87
N ASP A 69 11.45 5.94 10.16
CA ASP A 69 10.27 5.17 10.56
C ASP A 69 9.11 5.32 9.55
N ASN A 70 9.42 5.73 8.31
CA ASN A 70 8.44 5.94 7.25
C ASN A 70 7.61 4.69 7.01
N GLU A 71 8.26 3.53 6.88
CA GLU A 71 7.62 2.24 6.61
C GLU A 71 6.79 1.78 7.81
N ALA A 72 7.27 2.01 9.04
CA ALA A 72 6.51 1.70 10.25
C ALA A 72 5.25 2.59 10.36
N ARG A 73 5.35 3.87 10.01
CA ARG A 73 4.22 4.82 9.99
C ARG A 73 3.25 4.50 8.86
N SER A 74 3.75 4.09 7.70
CA SER A 74 2.98 3.57 6.57
C SER A 74 2.23 2.29 6.92
N ALA A 75 2.85 1.35 7.63
CA ALA A 75 2.21 0.15 8.13
C ALA A 75 1.10 0.47 9.15
N ALA A 76 1.36 1.38 10.09
CA ALA A 76 0.36 1.83 11.06
C ALA A 76 -0.84 2.54 10.38
N LEU A 77 -0.59 3.29 9.30
CA LEU A 77 -1.65 3.88 8.48
C LEU A 77 -2.49 2.80 7.80
N ALA A 78 -1.85 1.76 7.24
CA ALA A 78 -2.54 0.62 6.63
C ALA A 78 -3.42 -0.12 7.66
N GLU A 79 -2.91 -0.38 8.87
CA GLU A 79 -3.69 -0.98 9.96
C GLU A 79 -4.95 -0.19 10.25
N LYS A 80 -4.83 1.13 10.38
CA LYS A 80 -5.96 2.00 10.70
C LYS A 80 -6.99 2.05 9.56
N LYS A 81 -6.55 2.10 8.30
CA LYS A 81 -7.44 2.26 7.13
C LYS A 81 -8.12 0.94 6.72
N LEU A 82 -7.45 -0.19 6.96
CA LEU A 82 -7.95 -1.53 6.63
C LEU A 82 -8.64 -2.23 7.82
N ALA A 83 -8.58 -1.64 9.02
CA ALA A 83 -9.34 -2.11 10.18
C ALA A 83 -10.84 -2.24 9.83
N GLY A 84 -11.40 -3.44 10.01
CA GLY A 84 -12.80 -3.73 9.70
C GLY A 84 -13.11 -3.99 8.22
N ARG A 85 -12.13 -3.81 7.31
CA ARG A 85 -12.24 -4.19 5.89
C ARG A 85 -11.69 -5.58 5.60
N THR A 86 -10.94 -6.16 6.54
CA THR A 86 -10.33 -7.49 6.41
C THR A 86 -10.11 -8.16 7.76
N ASP A 87 -9.82 -9.46 7.75
CA ASP A 87 -9.38 -10.19 8.93
C ASP A 87 -7.96 -9.82 9.38
N ALA A 88 -7.65 -10.11 10.66
CA ALA A 88 -6.37 -9.80 11.27
C ALA A 88 -5.18 -10.52 10.64
N GLN A 89 -5.39 -11.71 10.05
CA GLN A 89 -4.32 -12.47 9.42
C GLN A 89 -3.88 -11.81 8.12
N ARG A 90 -4.82 -11.40 7.27
CA ARG A 90 -4.54 -10.66 6.04
C ARG A 90 -3.99 -9.27 6.37
N LEU A 91 -4.52 -8.59 7.39
CA LEU A 91 -3.98 -7.31 7.83
C LEU A 91 -2.50 -7.44 8.25
N GLY A 92 -2.17 -8.47 9.04
CA GLY A 92 -0.80 -8.75 9.44
C GLY A 92 0.13 -9.07 8.27
N ARG A 93 -0.38 -9.70 7.19
CA ARG A 93 0.40 -9.89 5.95
C ARG A 93 0.71 -8.56 5.26
N VAL A 94 -0.28 -7.68 5.15
CA VAL A 94 -0.10 -6.35 4.53
C VAL A 94 0.96 -5.54 5.27
N THR A 95 0.86 -5.48 6.59
CA THR A 95 1.80 -4.69 7.42
C THR A 95 3.20 -5.28 7.42
N ALA A 96 3.32 -6.62 7.41
CA ALA A 96 4.60 -7.29 7.25
C ALA A 96 5.25 -7.00 5.89
N MET A 97 4.48 -7.01 4.80
CA MET A 97 4.99 -6.67 3.47
C MET A 97 5.49 -5.22 3.40
N ILE A 98 4.75 -4.27 3.99
CA ILE A 98 5.17 -2.86 4.08
C ILE A 98 6.44 -2.72 4.91
N SER A 99 6.50 -3.37 6.08
CA SER A 99 7.66 -3.27 6.97
C SER A 99 8.92 -3.88 6.35
N ALA A 100 8.76 -4.86 5.46
CA ALA A 100 9.85 -5.50 4.73
C ALA A 100 10.47 -4.62 3.64
N THR A 101 9.86 -3.49 3.28
CA THR A 101 10.44 -2.52 2.32
C THR A 101 11.32 -1.48 2.98
N ALA A 102 11.46 -1.50 4.31
CA ALA A 102 12.33 -0.57 5.03
C ALA A 102 13.80 -0.71 4.61
N THR A 103 14.43 0.40 4.22
CA THR A 103 15.82 0.48 3.78
C THR A 103 16.62 1.45 4.64
#